data_AF-A0AAW8AHV9-F1
#
_entry.id   AF-A0AAW8AHV9-F1
#
_cell.length_a   1.000
_cell.length_b   1.000
_cell.length_c   1.000
_cell.angle_alpha   90.00
_cell.angle_beta   90.00
_cell.angle_gamma   90.00
#
_symmetry.space_group_name_H-M   'P 1'
#
loop_
_entity.id
_entity.type
_entity.pdbx_description
1 polymer ?
#
loop_
_entity_poly.entity_id
_entity_poly.type
_entity_poly.pdbx_seq_one_letter_code
_entity_poly.pdbx_strand_id
1 'polypeptide(L)'
;LRAIASAFSQTAKTSSLYDLTNNKNGQAPLPANGVYGKAGNILLGSHYNAAESSQGNLYAAAIYSRMLSTAEINQVYAALKAYYSKRSITA
;
A
#
# COMPACT_ATOMS: atom_id res chain seq x y z
N LEU A 1 5.59 1.78 13.97
CA LEU A 1 4.62 1.52 12.87
C LEU A 1 5.33 1.78 11.54
N ARG A 2 5.61 0.74 10.75
CA ARG A 2 6.11 0.91 9.38
C ARG A 2 4.92 1.19 8.45
N ALA A 3 5.03 2.17 7.56
CA ALA A 3 3.98 2.47 6.60
C ALA A 3 4.51 2.33 5.18
N ILE A 4 3.95 1.33 4.50
CA ILE A 4 4.14 1.10 3.07
C ILE A 4 2.82 1.43 2.39
N ALA A 5 2.85 2.29 1.37
CA ALA A 5 1.71 2.55 0.51
C ALA A 5 2.05 2.13 -0.91
N SER A 6 1.20 1.33 -1.53
CA SER A 6 1.27 1.04 -2.97
C SER A 6 0.15 1.80 -3.67
N ALA A 7 0.51 2.62 -4.66
CA ALA A 7 -0.44 3.30 -5.53
C ALA A 7 -0.30 2.77 -6.95
N PHE A 8 -1.42 2.60 -7.65
CA PHE A 8 -1.45 2.18 -9.05
C PHE A 8 -2.38 3.10 -9.82
N SER A 9 -1.97 3.54 -11.00
CA SER A 9 -2.79 4.33 -11.92
C SER A 9 -2.82 3.67 -13.27
N GLN A 10 -4.01 3.20 -13.67
CA GLN A 10 -4.22 2.65 -15.01
C GLN A 10 -4.14 3.73 -16.08
N THR A 11 -4.65 4.93 -15.79
CA THR A 11 -4.61 6.08 -16.70
C THR A 11 -3.18 6.58 -16.91
N ALA A 12 -2.41 6.72 -15.83
CA ALA A 12 -1.03 7.19 -15.92
C ALA A 12 -0.02 6.06 -16.25
N LYS A 13 -0.47 4.81 -16.31
CA LYS A 13 0.36 3.61 -16.51
C LYS A 13 1.56 3.55 -15.55
N THR A 14 1.35 3.92 -14.30
CA THR A 14 2.40 3.92 -13.26
C THR A 14 1.96 3.20 -12.00
N SER A 15 2.94 2.59 -11.35
CA SER A 15 2.85 2.10 -9.98
C SER A 15 3.86 2.83 -9.11
N SER A 16 3.57 3.00 -7.83
CA SER A 16 4.47 3.63 -6.88
C SER A 16 4.41 2.91 -5.55
N LEU A 17 5.57 2.56 -5.00
CA LEU A 17 5.73 2.03 -3.66
C LEU A 17 6.38 3.12 -2.81
N TYR A 18 5.64 3.60 -1.82
CA TYR A 18 6.11 4.57 -0.84
C TYR A 18 6.47 3.84 0.44
N ASP A 19 7.73 3.94 0.88
CA ASP A 19 8.14 3.64 2.24
C ASP A 19 8.19 4.96 3.01
N LEU A 20 7.08 5.32 3.64
CA LEU A 20 6.92 6.58 4.35
C LEU A 20 7.73 6.63 5.65
N THR A 21 8.11 5.46 6.18
CA THR A 21 8.97 5.38 7.37
C THR A 21 10.40 5.76 7.03
N ASN A 22 10.89 5.34 5.87
CA ASN A 22 12.25 5.61 5.41
C ASN A 22 12.33 6.76 4.38
N ASN A 23 11.21 7.44 4.12
CA ASN A 23 11.07 8.50 3.11
C ASN A 23 11.57 8.08 1.72
N LYS A 24 11.27 6.86 1.28
CA LYS A 24 11.62 6.35 -0.06
C LYS A 24 10.39 6.25 -0.95
N ASN A 25 10.56 6.56 -2.23
CA ASN A 25 9.53 6.39 -3.26
C ASN A 25 10.14 5.67 -4.45
N GLY A 26 9.68 4.44 -4.73
CA GLY A 26 10.03 3.69 -5.93
C GLY A 26 8.87 3.73 -6.92
N GLN A 27 9.06 4.37 -8.07
CA GLN A 27 8.07 4.35 -9.15
C GLN A 27 8.49 3.36 -10.23
N ALA A 28 7.54 2.59 -10.74
CA ALA A 28 7.77 1.71 -11.88
C ALA A 28 6.62 1.87 -12.90
N PRO A 29 6.92 1.87 -14.21
CA PRO A 29 5.88 1.84 -15.23
C PRO A 29 5.07 0.54 -15.11
N LEU A 30 3.77 0.63 -15.35
CA LEU A 30 2.95 -0.55 -15.52
C LEU A 30 3.35 -1.22 -16.85
N PRO A 31 3.45 -2.56 -16.91
CA PRO A 31 3.71 -3.27 -18.16
C PRO A 31 2.70 -2.85 -19.23
N ALA A 32 3.15 -2.73 -20.49
CA ALA A 32 2.33 -2.19 -21.59
C ALA A 32 0.99 -2.94 -21.80
N ASN A 33 0.94 -4.22 -21.45
CA ASN A 33 -0.25 -5.09 -21.54
C ASN A 33 -0.88 -5.42 -20.18
N GLY A 34 -0.49 -4.73 -19.10
CA GLY A 34 -1.07 -4.90 -17.78
C GLY A 34 -2.50 -4.36 -17.72
N VAL A 35 -3.48 -5.24 -17.82
CA VAL A 35 -4.90 -4.94 -17.53
C VAL A 35 -5.22 -5.54 -16.16
N TYR A 36 -5.42 -4.68 -15.15
CA TYR A 36 -6.02 -5.13 -13.90
C TYR A 36 -7.53 -5.16 -14.10
N GLY A 37 -8.05 -6.33 -14.47
CA GLY A 37 -9.48 -6.59 -14.48
C GLY A 37 -10.05 -6.44 -13.07
N LYS A 38 -11.27 -5.93 -12.96
CA LYS A 38 -12.03 -5.73 -11.70
C LYS A 38 -12.32 -7.04 -10.94
N ALA A 39 -11.85 -8.18 -11.44
CA ALA A 39 -12.10 -9.52 -10.92
C ALA A 39 -10.77 -10.16 -10.48
N GLY A 40 -10.67 -10.51 -9.20
CA GLY A 40 -9.50 -11.19 -8.64
C GLY A 40 -9.43 -11.06 -7.12
N ASN A 41 -8.61 -11.91 -6.50
CA ASN A 41 -8.39 -11.88 -5.06
C ASN A 41 -7.27 -10.90 -4.72
N ILE A 42 -7.51 -10.01 -3.74
CA ILE A 42 -6.44 -9.25 -3.10
C ILE A 42 -6.02 -10.01 -1.85
N LEU A 43 -4.78 -10.48 -1.85
CA LEU A 43 -4.22 -11.27 -0.77
C LEU A 43 -3.30 -10.37 0.07
N LEU A 44 -3.50 -10.36 1.38
CA LEU A 44 -2.71 -9.58 2.34
C LEU A 44 -2.02 -10.55 3.29
N GLY A 45 -0.68 -10.56 3.31
CA GLY A 45 0.10 -11.48 4.15
C GLY A 45 -0.02 -12.97 3.75
N SER A 46 -0.45 -13.25 2.51
CA SER A 46 -0.61 -14.60 1.96
C SER A 46 -0.33 -14.60 0.46
N HIS A 47 -0.06 -15.76 -0.13
CA HIS A 47 0.10 -15.92 -1.58
C HIS A 47 -1.01 -16.81 -2.13
N TYR A 48 -1.27 -16.64 -3.43
CA TYR A 48 -2.40 -17.29 -4.11
C TYR A 48 -2.26 -18.81 -4.18
N ASN A 49 -1.02 -19.31 -4.12
CA ASN A 49 -0.66 -20.67 -4.46
C ASN A 49 0.46 -21.27 -3.57
N ALA A 50 0.96 -20.52 -2.59
CA ALA A 50 1.93 -21.03 -1.61
C ALA A 50 1.80 -20.28 -0.27
N ALA A 51 2.14 -20.92 0.84
CA ALA A 51 2.29 -20.21 2.11
C ALA A 51 3.70 -19.60 2.15
N GLU A 52 3.81 -18.27 2.16
CA GLU A 52 5.05 -17.63 2.58
C GLU A 52 5.00 -17.35 4.07
N SER A 53 6.15 -17.48 4.73
CA SER A 53 6.35 -17.06 6.11
C SER A 53 6.49 -15.53 6.19
N SER A 54 5.46 -14.80 5.76
CA SER A 54 5.37 -13.35 5.99
C SER A 54 5.21 -13.10 7.48
N GLN A 55 6.28 -12.68 8.13
CA GLN A 55 6.29 -12.31 9.54
C GLN A 55 6.01 -10.82 9.67
N GLY A 56 4.94 -10.46 10.38
CA GLY A 56 4.59 -9.08 10.68
C GLY A 56 3.10 -8.88 10.93
N ASN A 57 2.76 -7.78 11.60
CA ASN A 57 1.37 -7.39 11.84
C ASN A 57 0.92 -6.39 10.77
N LEU A 58 -0.19 -6.70 10.11
CA LEU A 58 -0.91 -5.74 9.27
C LEU A 58 -1.91 -4.97 10.13
N TYR A 59 -1.66 -3.68 10.34
CA TYR A 59 -2.54 -2.84 11.16
C TYR A 59 -3.66 -2.16 10.34
N ALA A 60 -3.38 -1.80 9.08
CA ALA A 60 -4.34 -1.14 8.20
C ALA A 60 -4.04 -1.42 6.72
N ALA A 61 -5.10 -1.61 5.93
CA ALA A 61 -5.06 -1.62 4.47
C ALA A 61 -6.30 -0.86 3.93
N ALA A 62 -6.12 -0.11 2.85
CA ALA A 62 -7.19 0.67 2.22
C ALA A 62 -7.08 0.58 0.69
N ILE A 63 -8.25 0.53 0.03
CA ILE A 63 -8.37 0.53 -1.43
C ILE A 63 -9.16 1.79 -1.81
N TYR A 64 -8.60 2.58 -2.72
CA TYR A 64 -9.21 3.81 -3.21
C TYR A 64 -9.66 3.63 -4.65
N SER A 65 -10.77 4.26 -5.02
CA SER A 65 -11.29 4.27 -6.40
C SER A 65 -10.46 5.12 -7.37
N ARG A 66 -9.43 5.81 -6.86
CA ARG A 66 -8.49 6.62 -7.64
C ARG A 66 -7.09 6.55 -7.03
N MET A 67 -6.11 6.96 -7.82
CA MET A 67 -4.77 7.21 -7.31
C MET A 67 -4.80 8.42 -6.35
N LEU A 68 -4.27 8.24 -5.15
CA LEU A 68 -4.00 9.32 -4.22
C LEU A 68 -2.70 10.03 -4.60
N SER A 69 -2.67 11.35 -4.42
CA SER A 69 -1.45 12.14 -4.49
C SER A 69 -0.54 11.87 -3.28
N THR A 70 0.74 12.24 -3.39
CA THR A 70 1.70 12.14 -2.28
C THR A 70 1.22 12.88 -1.03
N ALA A 71 0.58 14.05 -1.19
CA ALA A 71 0.05 14.83 -0.06
C ALA A 71 -1.08 14.07 0.66
N GLU A 72 -1.98 13.45 -0.08
CA GLU A 72 -3.09 12.65 0.48
C GLU A 72 -2.58 11.40 1.18
N ILE A 73 -1.58 10.72 0.61
CA ILE A 73 -0.92 9.56 1.24
C ILE A 73 -0.30 9.96 2.59
N ASN A 74 0.38 11.11 2.65
CA ASN A 74 0.97 11.62 3.90
C ASN A 74 -0.09 11.95 4.96
N GLN A 75 -1.22 12.54 4.55
CA GLN A 75 -2.33 12.84 5.47
C GLN A 75 -2.95 11.55 6.05
N VAL A 76 -3.20 10.54 5.21
CA VAL A 76 -3.72 9.24 5.65
C VAL A 76 -2.74 8.58 6.63
N TYR A 77 -1.44 8.58 6.32
CA TYR A 77 -0.43 8.01 7.21
C TYR A 77 -0.38 8.73 8.57
N ALA A 78 -0.39 10.06 8.59
CA ALA A 78 -0.39 10.83 9.83
C ALA A 78 -1.60 10.50 10.71
N ALA A 79 -2.79 10.38 10.09
CA ALA A 79 -4.02 10.02 10.80
C ALA A 79 -3.95 8.60 11.38
N LEU A 80 -3.51 7.61 10.60
CA LEU A 80 -3.36 6.23 11.05
C LEU A 80 -2.32 6.12 12.18
N LYS A 81 -1.16 6.77 12.01
CA LYS A 81 -0.12 6.80 13.03
C LYS A 81 -0.66 7.38 14.34
N ALA A 82 -1.37 8.51 14.30
CA ALA A 82 -1.99 9.09 15.49
C ALA A 82 -3.03 8.16 16.13
N TYR A 83 -3.83 7.45 15.33
CA TYR A 83 -4.85 6.50 15.81
C TYR A 83 -4.24 5.30 16.55
N TYR A 84 -3.18 4.70 16.00
CA TYR A 84 -2.54 3.51 16.59
C TYR A 84 -1.61 3.85 17.75
N SER A 85 -0.91 4.99 17.71
CA SER A 85 -0.07 5.45 18.82
C SER A 85 -0.88 5.66 20.11
N LYS A 86 -2.12 6.13 20.02
CA LYS A 86 -3.01 6.31 21.19
C LYS A 86 -3.49 5.00 21.82
N ARG A 87 -3.35 3.87 21.12
CA ARG A 87 -3.83 2.55 21.55
C ARG A 87 -2.70 1.65 22.07
N SER A 88 -1.50 2.21 22.28
CA SER A 88 -0.30 1.47 22.67
C SER A 88 0.02 0.29 21.73
N ILE A 89 -0.46 0.35 20.49
CA ILE A 89 -0.07 -0.59 19.45
C ILE A 89 1.31 -0.12 18.96
N THR A 90 2.34 -0.60 19.66
CA THR A 90 3.74 -0.36 19.31
C THR A 90 4.18 -1.49 18.37
N ALA A 91 4.52 -1.12 17.15
CA ALA A 91 5.09 -2.04 16.16
C ALA A 91 6.55 -2.34 16.44
#